data_AF-A0A661CF69-F1
#
_entry.id   AF-A0A661CF69-F1
#
_cell.length_a   1.000
_cell.length_b   1.000
_cell.length_c   1.000
_cell.angle_alpha   90.00
_cell.angle_beta   90.00
_cell.angle_gamma   90.00
#
_symmetry.space_group_name_H-M   'P 1'
#
loop_
_entity.id
_entity.type
_entity.pdbx_description
1 polymer ?
#
loop_
_entity_poly.entity_id
_entity_poly.type
_entity_poly.pdbx_seq_one_letter_code
_entity_poly.pdbx_strand_id
1 'polypeptide(L)'
;MIFGIGTDLVHIPRMQELLDKHDDKIALRILSDTEFSEFQRTTNQAAFLAKRFAAKEATAKALGTGFRDGLSLRHIEVVNNEKGKPELSFYKQGQTLIEQHNISRS
;
A
#
# COMPACT_ATOMS: atom_id res chain seq x y z
N MET A 1 -21.57 -3.92 8.25
CA MET A 1 -21.70 -4.73 7.01
C MET A 1 -20.35 -4.75 6.31
N ILE A 2 -19.92 -5.86 5.74
CA ILE A 2 -18.62 -5.96 5.02
C ILE A 2 -18.82 -5.46 3.59
N PHE A 3 -18.02 -4.49 3.15
CA PHE A 3 -18.04 -4.01 1.75
C PHE A 3 -17.40 -5.02 0.79
N GLY A 4 -16.19 -5.48 1.12
CA GLY A 4 -15.44 -6.45 0.33
C GLY A 4 -14.24 -6.98 1.12
N ILE A 5 -13.64 -8.05 0.61
CA ILE A 5 -12.45 -8.68 1.19
C ILE A 5 -11.36 -8.79 0.13
N GLY A 6 -10.10 -8.70 0.56
CA GLY A 6 -8.97 -8.84 -0.33
C GLY A 6 -7.77 -9.43 0.40
N THR A 7 -7.00 -10.23 -0.32
CA THR A 7 -5.77 -10.87 0.17
C THR A 7 -4.71 -10.83 -0.91
N ASP A 8 -3.45 -10.76 -0.51
CA ASP A 8 -2.31 -10.76 -1.41
C ASP A 8 -1.09 -11.39 -0.74
N LEU A 9 -0.24 -12.03 -1.57
CA LEU A 9 0.99 -12.67 -1.13
C LEU A 9 2.13 -12.20 -2.02
N VAL A 10 3.20 -11.72 -1.40
CA VAL A 10 4.37 -11.17 -2.10
C VAL A 10 5.63 -11.95 -1.74
N HIS A 11 6.33 -12.41 -2.77
CA HIS A 11 7.64 -13.06 -2.63
C HIS A 11 8.73 -11.99 -2.42
N ILE A 12 9.35 -11.93 -1.23
CA ILE A 12 10.35 -10.90 -0.87
C ILE A 12 11.54 -10.85 -1.86
N PRO A 13 12.13 -11.98 -2.30
CA PRO A 13 13.20 -11.96 -3.30
C PRO A 13 12.84 -11.22 -4.59
N ARG A 14 11.59 -11.29 -5.05
CA ARG A 14 11.12 -10.51 -6.22
C ARG A 14 11.22 -9.00 -5.96
N MET A 15 10.94 -8.54 -4.74
CA MET A 15 11.08 -7.12 -4.39
C MET A 15 12.55 -6.71 -4.30
N GLN A 16 13.43 -7.60 -3.84
CA GLN A 16 14.86 -7.36 -3.87
C GLN A 16 15.37 -7.23 -5.31
N GLU A 17 15.00 -8.15 -6.21
CA GLU A 17 15.37 -8.07 -7.64
C GLU A 17 14.90 -6.76 -8.30
N LEU A 18 13.72 -6.27 -7.91
CA LEU A 18 13.20 -5.00 -8.41
C LEU A 18 13.97 -3.80 -7.86
N LEU A 19 14.37 -3.83 -6.59
CA LEU A 19 15.24 -2.82 -5.99
C LEU A 19 16.61 -2.81 -6.66
N ASP A 20 17.23 -3.98 -6.84
CA ASP A 20 18.54 -4.10 -7.47
C ASP A 20 18.53 -3.60 -8.93
N LYS A 21 17.39 -3.75 -9.62
CA LYS A 21 17.23 -3.34 -11.02
C LYS A 21 16.84 -1.87 -11.20
N HIS A 22 16.11 -1.29 -10.25
CA HIS A 22 15.46 0.01 -10.42
C HIS A 22 15.76 1.02 -9.30
N ASP A 23 16.59 0.65 -8.33
CA ASP A 23 16.90 1.43 -7.13
C ASP A 23 15.61 1.94 -6.45
N ASP A 24 15.67 3.14 -5.88
CA ASP A 24 14.53 3.79 -5.22
C ASP A 24 13.36 4.12 -6.16
N LYS A 25 13.53 4.03 -7.49
CA LYS A 25 12.44 4.35 -8.44
C LYS A 25 11.26 3.39 -8.28
N ILE A 26 11.49 2.12 -7.94
CA ILE A 26 10.38 1.19 -7.68
C ILE A 26 9.67 1.56 -6.37
N ALA A 27 10.43 1.93 -5.33
CA ALA A 27 9.88 2.36 -4.05
C ALA A 27 9.02 3.61 -4.21
N LEU A 28 9.48 4.60 -4.98
CA LEU A 28 8.72 5.81 -5.31
C LEU A 28 7.44 5.54 -6.12
N ARG A 29 7.30 4.39 -6.79
CA ARG A 29 6.04 4.02 -7.47
C ARG A 29 5.04 3.37 -6.52
N ILE A 30 5.52 2.69 -5.49
CA ILE A 30 4.70 1.90 -4.56
C ILE A 30 4.29 2.74 -3.35
N LEU A 31 5.23 3.49 -2.77
CA LEU A 31 5.11 4.11 -1.45
C LEU A 31 4.56 5.54 -1.52
N SER A 32 3.81 5.96 -0.50
CA SER A 32 3.56 7.38 -0.24
C SER A 32 4.86 8.10 0.16
N ASP A 33 4.82 9.43 0.24
CA ASP A 33 6.00 10.23 0.63
C ASP A 33 6.47 9.94 2.07
N THR A 34 5.50 9.74 2.96
CA THR A 34 5.70 9.33 4.36
C THR A 34 6.28 7.92 4.46
N GLU A 35 5.71 6.94 3.76
CA GLU A 35 6.24 5.58 3.71
C GLU A 35 7.63 5.52 3.09
N PHE A 36 7.90 6.34 2.07
CA PHE A 36 9.24 6.41 1.47
C PHE A 36 10.27 6.93 2.47
N SER A 37 9.90 7.91 3.30
CA SER A 37 10.75 8.41 4.37
C SER A 37 11.04 7.35 5.44
N GLU A 38 10.09 6.47 5.76
CA GLU A 38 10.32 5.30 6.62
C GLU A 38 11.20 4.23 5.95
N PHE A 39 10.96 3.97 4.67
CA PHE A 39 11.70 3.02 3.85
C PHE A 39 13.20 3.34 3.82
N GLN A 40 13.56 4.62 3.64
CA GLN A 40 14.95 5.09 3.64
C GLN A 40 15.68 4.85 4.97
N ARG A 41 14.94 4.72 6.08
CA ARG A 41 15.49 4.48 7.42
C ARG A 41 15.45 3.01 7.82
N THR A 42 14.85 2.14 6.99
CA THR A 42 14.64 0.73 7.31
C THR A 42 15.82 -0.12 6.85
N THR A 43 16.28 -1.05 7.71
CA THR A 43 17.40 -1.94 7.38
C THR A 43 17.07 -2.96 6.28
N ASN A 44 15.84 -3.51 6.27
CA ASN A 44 15.41 -4.48 5.26
C ASN A 44 14.37 -3.85 4.32
N GLN A 45 14.88 -3.17 3.30
CA GLN A 45 14.10 -2.44 2.31
C GLN A 45 13.19 -3.35 1.46
N ALA A 46 13.68 -4.51 1.02
CA ALA A 46 12.86 -5.45 0.24
C ALA A 46 11.67 -6.00 1.04
N ALA A 47 11.88 -6.37 2.31
CA ALA A 47 10.79 -6.81 3.17
C ALA A 47 9.81 -5.69 3.50
N PHE A 48 10.30 -4.44 3.64
CA PHE A 48 9.43 -3.28 3.80
C PHE A 48 8.52 -3.09 2.58
N LEU A 49 9.10 -3.06 1.38
CA LEU A 49 8.34 -2.94 0.14
C LEU A 49 7.34 -4.08 -0.03
N ALA A 50 7.74 -5.32 0.24
CA ALA A 50 6.86 -6.47 0.12
C ALA A 50 5.62 -6.34 1.00
N LYS A 51 5.78 -5.93 2.27
CA LYS A 51 4.66 -5.70 3.19
C LYS A 51 3.73 -4.60 2.71
N ARG A 52 4.28 -3.46 2.27
CA ARG A 52 3.47 -2.32 1.78
C ARG A 52 2.74 -2.69 0.49
N PHE A 53 3.42 -3.34 -0.45
CA PHE A 53 2.82 -3.79 -1.70
C PHE A 53 1.66 -4.76 -1.46
N ALA A 54 1.87 -5.80 -0.64
CA ALA A 54 0.84 -6.79 -0.32
C ALA A 54 -0.40 -6.13 0.32
N ALA A 55 -0.19 -5.23 1.28
CA ALA A 55 -1.29 -4.52 1.94
C ALA A 55 -2.09 -3.64 0.95
N LYS A 56 -1.41 -2.95 0.04
CA LYS A 56 -2.06 -2.08 -0.96
C LYS A 56 -2.82 -2.91 -2.01
N GLU A 57 -2.25 -4.00 -2.51
CA GLU A 57 -2.93 -4.94 -3.41
C GLU A 57 -4.15 -5.59 -2.75
N ALA A 58 -4.03 -6.05 -1.49
CA ALA A 58 -5.14 -6.59 -0.73
C ALA A 58 -6.27 -5.55 -0.57
N THR A 59 -5.91 -4.28 -0.34
CA THR A 59 -6.87 -3.17 -0.26
C THR A 59 -7.57 -2.93 -1.58
N ALA A 60 -6.83 -2.85 -2.70
CA ALA A 60 -7.41 -2.64 -4.02
C ALA A 60 -8.36 -3.79 -4.44
N LYS A 61 -8.06 -5.03 -4.03
CA LYS A 61 -8.96 -6.19 -4.21
C LYS A 61 -10.21 -6.08 -3.35
N ALA A 62 -10.07 -5.66 -2.08
CA ALA A 62 -11.21 -5.46 -1.19
C ALA A 62 -12.15 -4.35 -1.68
N LEU A 63 -11.61 -3.33 -2.37
CA LEU A 63 -12.39 -2.27 -3.01
C LEU A 63 -13.03 -2.71 -4.34
N GLY A 64 -12.63 -3.85 -4.91
CA GLY A 64 -13.17 -4.35 -6.18
C GLY A 64 -12.74 -3.56 -7.42
N THR A 65 -11.78 -2.64 -7.29
CA THR A 65 -11.33 -1.72 -8.35
C THR A 65 -10.04 -2.18 -9.04
N GLY A 66 -9.17 -2.89 -8.32
CA GLY A 66 -7.78 -3.08 -8.75
C GLY A 66 -7.05 -1.72 -8.85
N PHE A 67 -5.95 -1.65 -9.60
CA PHE A 67 -5.23 -0.38 -9.87
C PHE A 67 -5.61 0.24 -11.22
N ARG A 68 -6.90 0.21 -11.54
CA ARG A 68 -7.49 0.80 -12.75
C ARG A 68 -8.16 2.13 -12.40
N ASP A 69 -8.56 2.89 -13.41
CA ASP A 69 -9.37 4.11 -13.26
C ASP A 69 -8.77 5.17 -12.31
N GLY A 70 -7.45 5.31 -12.31
CA GLY A 70 -6.73 6.33 -11.56
C GLY A 70 -6.38 5.97 -10.12
N LEU A 71 -6.76 4.79 -9.61
CA LEU A 71 -6.27 4.32 -8.32
C LEU A 71 -4.79 3.91 -8.45
N SER A 72 -3.94 4.55 -7.66
CA SER A 72 -2.50 4.29 -7.59
C SER A 72 -2.16 3.66 -6.24
N LEU A 73 -1.11 2.84 -6.20
CA LEU A 73 -0.53 2.34 -4.95
C LEU A 73 -0.20 3.47 -3.98
N ARG A 74 0.20 4.64 -4.48
CA ARG A 74 0.52 5.82 -3.66
C ARG A 74 -0.71 6.46 -3.01
N HIS A 75 -1.91 6.14 -3.47
CA HIS A 75 -3.17 6.65 -2.90
C HIS A 75 -3.61 5.86 -1.67
N ILE A 76 -2.94 4.75 -1.37
CA ILE A 76 -3.19 3.91 -0.20
C ILE A 76 -1.90 3.93 0.62
N GLU A 77 -1.96 4.37 1.87
CA GLU A 77 -0.83 4.36 2.79
C GLU A 77 -1.11 3.42 3.95
N VAL A 78 -0.09 2.67 4.35
CA VAL A 78 -0.14 1.82 5.54
C VAL A 78 0.60 2.52 6.69
N VAL A 79 -0.16 2.99 7.68
CA VAL A 79 0.36 3.60 8.91
C VAL A 79 0.27 2.62 10.06
N ASN A 80 1.04 2.81 11.13
CA ASN A 80 0.87 2.06 12.37
C ASN A 80 0.36 3.00 13.45
N ASN A 81 -0.63 2.58 14.24
CA ASN A 81 -1.04 3.34 15.41
C ASN A 81 -0.06 3.15 16.59
N GLU A 82 -0.32 3.83 17.71
CA GLU A 82 0.54 3.81 18.91
C GLU A 82 0.81 2.40 19.48
N LYS A 83 -0.11 1.45 19.23
CA LYS A 83 0.02 0.06 19.66
C LYS A 83 0.68 -0.84 18.61
N GLY A 84 1.15 -0.27 17.50
CA GLY A 84 1.79 -0.98 16.39
C GLY A 84 0.81 -1.70 15.45
N LYS A 85 -0.51 -1.51 15.61
CA LYS A 85 -1.49 -2.10 14.70
C LYS A 85 -1.47 -1.33 13.36
N PRO A 86 -1.37 -2.02 12.21
CA PRO A 86 -1.43 -1.37 10.91
C PRO A 86 -2.85 -0.88 10.63
N GLU A 87 -2.93 0.33 10.06
CA GLU A 87 -4.14 0.99 9.60
C GLU A 87 -3.90 1.56 8.20
N LEU A 88 -5.00 1.83 7.47
CA LEU A 88 -4.95 2.39 6.13
C LEU A 88 -5.38 3.86 6.14
N SER A 89 -4.60 4.68 5.47
CA SER A 89 -4.92 6.06 5.12
C SER A 89 -5.05 6.18 3.60
N PHE A 90 -5.96 7.02 3.13
CA PHE A 90 -6.26 7.15 1.70
C PHE A 90 -6.08 8.60 1.25
N TYR A 91 -5.56 8.77 0.04
CA TYR A 91 -5.26 10.08 -0.56
C TYR A 91 -5.81 10.17 -1.99
N LYS A 92 -6.12 11.39 -2.44
CA LYS A 92 -6.53 11.67 -3.82
C LYS A 92 -7.65 10.69 -4.26
N GLN A 93 -7.46 9.96 -5.36
CA GLN A 93 -8.45 9.00 -5.87
C GLN A 93 -8.83 7.92 -4.85
N GLY A 94 -7.91 7.52 -3.98
CA GLY A 94 -8.22 6.57 -2.91
C GLY A 94 -9.27 7.12 -1.93
N GLN A 95 -9.16 8.40 -1.58
CA GLN A 95 -10.14 9.06 -0.71
C GLN A 95 -11.51 9.17 -1.39
N THR A 96 -11.52 9.59 -2.66
CA THR A 96 -12.76 9.66 -3.46
C THR A 96 -13.49 8.32 -3.53
N LEU A 97 -12.77 7.21 -3.70
CA LEU A 97 -13.37 5.87 -3.72
C LEU A 97 -13.99 5.49 -2.38
N ILE A 98 -13.30 5.75 -1.27
CA ILE A 98 -13.80 5.46 0.08
C ILE A 98 -15.09 6.25 0.35
N GLU A 99 -15.14 7.52 -0.04
CA GLU A 99 -16.32 8.38 0.09
C GLU A 99 -17.48 7.90 -0.80
N GLN A 100 -17.23 7.61 -2.08
CA GLN A 100 -18.24 7.10 -3.02
C GLN A 100 -18.90 5.80 -2.55
N HIS A 101 -18.13 4.92 -1.92
CA HIS A 101 -18.61 3.65 -1.41
C HIS A 101 -19.11 3.71 0.04
N ASN A 102 -19.12 4.88 0.67
CA ASN A 102 -19.51 5.09 2.07
C ASN A 102 -18.77 4.16 3.05
N ILE A 103 -17.48 3.94 2.81
CA ILE A 103 -16.64 3.09 3.66
C ILE A 103 -16.10 3.96 4.78
N SER A 104 -16.46 3.65 6.02
CA SER A 104 -15.93 4.34 7.21
C SER A 104 -15.20 3.37 8.13
N ARG A 105 -14.35 3.91 9.00
CA ARG A 105 -13.84 3.16 10.14
C ARG A 105 -15.00 2.89 11.11
N SER A 106 -15.00 1.71 11.72
CA SER A 106 -15.89 1.33 12.82
C SER A 106 -15.45 1.97 14.13
#